data_AF-A0A7X7BII5-F1
#
_entry.id   AF-A0A7X7BII5-F1
#
_cell.length_a   1.000
_cell.length_b   1.000
_cell.length_c   1.000
_cell.angle_alpha   90.00
_cell.angle_beta   90.00
_cell.angle_gamma   90.00
#
_symmetry.space_group_name_H-M   'P 1'
#
loop_
_entity.id
_entity.type
_entity.pdbx_description
1 polymer ?
#
loop_
_entity_poly.entity_id
_entity_poly.type
_entity_poly.pdbx_seq_one_letter_code
_entity_poly.pdbx_strand_id
1 'polypeptide(L)'
;MFKKIGLAIILSFTLLLSANIKTLGAYNFPEVNEPQDRLTSEDKRILKEKIDELKQKYFANWKNMTKQERKQALKQYQLELDEFCKEKFGMSFAELKEKYPNYFKKKPLNKKVS
;
A
#
# COMPACT_ATOMS: atom_id res chain seq x y z
N MET A 1 -12.34 -45.89 22.88
CA MET A 1 -11.69 -45.11 23.96
C MET A 1 -10.20 -45.08 23.73
N PHE A 2 -9.65 -44.01 23.16
CA PHE A 2 -8.22 -43.61 23.15
C PHE A 2 -8.21 -42.11 22.75
N LYS A 3 -8.64 -41.20 23.63
CA LYS A 3 -7.82 -40.45 24.60
C LYS A 3 -6.53 -39.85 24.01
N LYS A 4 -6.64 -38.59 23.60
CA LYS A 4 -5.85 -37.44 24.10
C LYS A 4 -4.34 -37.66 24.26
N ILE A 5 -3.57 -37.67 23.16
CA ILE A 5 -2.10 -37.43 23.21
C ILE A 5 -1.63 -36.47 22.10
N GLY A 6 -2.52 -35.95 21.24
CA GLY A 6 -2.14 -35.14 20.08
C GLY A 6 -1.94 -33.63 20.31
N LEU A 7 -1.99 -33.12 21.56
CA LEU A 7 -2.02 -31.67 21.81
C LEU A 7 -0.75 -31.10 22.44
N ALA A 8 0.21 -31.94 22.87
CA ALA A 8 1.41 -31.47 23.58
C ALA A 8 2.64 -31.23 22.69
N ILE A 9 2.65 -31.72 21.43
CA ILE A 9 3.83 -31.63 20.56
C ILE A 9 3.84 -30.31 19.74
N ILE A 10 2.68 -29.71 19.48
CA ILE A 10 2.58 -28.50 18.64
C ILE A 10 3.07 -27.24 19.37
N LEU A 11 3.05 -27.21 20.71
CA LEU A 11 3.49 -26.05 21.50
C LEU A 11 5.01 -25.92 21.66
N SER A 12 5.79 -26.95 21.29
CA SER A 12 7.26 -26.93 21.45
C SER A 12 8.00 -26.46 20.20
N PHE A 13 7.33 -26.36 19.05
CA PHE A 13 7.97 -25.97 17.78
C PHE A 13 7.94 -24.46 17.52
N THR A 14 7.09 -23.71 18.20
CA THR A 14 6.93 -22.26 18.04
C THR A 14 7.97 -21.41 18.77
N LEU A 15 8.75 -21.98 19.70
CA LEU A 15 9.74 -21.23 20.49
C LEU A 15 11.14 -21.15 19.86
N LEU A 16 11.48 -22.03 18.92
CA LEU A 16 12.82 -22.07 18.29
C LEU A 16 12.97 -21.15 17.06
N LEU A 17 11.86 -20.73 16.43
CA LEU A 17 11.91 -19.80 15.30
C LEU A 17 12.06 -18.33 15.70
N SER A 18 11.80 -17.98 16.96
CA SER A 18 11.87 -16.58 17.44
C SER A 18 13.25 -16.16 17.95
N ALA A 19 14.21 -17.08 18.05
CA ALA A 19 15.54 -16.80 18.62
C ALA A 19 16.60 -16.33 17.60
N ASN A 20 16.34 -16.43 16.28
CA ASN A 20 17.33 -16.12 15.23
C ASN A 20 17.07 -14.83 14.43
N ILE A 21 16.23 -13.92 14.91
CA ILE A 21 15.91 -12.64 14.22
C ILE A 21 16.45 -11.41 14.97
N LYS A 22 17.61 -11.53 15.65
CA LYS A 22 18.22 -10.36 16.34
C LYS A 22 19.61 -9.96 15.87
N THR A 23 20.15 -10.59 14.83
CA THR A 23 21.48 -10.26 14.33
C THR A 23 21.55 -10.38 12.81
N LEU A 24 20.83 -9.53 12.11
CA LEU A 24 21.18 -9.15 10.75
C LEU A 24 21.45 -7.65 10.77
N GLY A 25 22.70 -7.34 10.43
CA GLY A 25 23.43 -6.17 10.88
C GLY A 25 22.70 -4.86 10.67
N ALA A 26 22.92 -3.96 11.64
CA ALA A 26 22.95 -2.53 11.39
C ALA A 26 23.96 -2.27 10.25
N TYR A 27 23.48 -2.35 9.01
CA TYR A 27 24.13 -1.70 7.90
C TYR A 27 24.03 -0.20 8.18
N ASN A 28 25.13 0.37 8.66
CA ASN A 28 25.38 1.79 8.53
C ASN A 28 25.49 2.07 7.03
N PHE A 29 24.34 2.26 6.37
CA PHE A 29 24.34 3.04 5.16
C PHE A 29 24.87 4.41 5.57
N PRO A 30 25.95 4.92 4.95
CA PRO A 30 26.21 6.35 5.06
C PRO A 30 24.90 7.03 4.69
N GLU A 31 24.41 7.91 5.58
CA GLU A 31 23.23 8.73 5.34
C GLU A 31 23.59 9.71 4.22
N VAL A 32 23.64 9.19 3.00
CA VAL A 32 23.56 9.99 1.80
C VAL A 32 22.15 10.56 1.89
N ASN A 33 22.06 11.79 2.38
CA ASN A 33 20.90 12.64 2.20
C ASN A 33 20.75 12.91 0.70
N GLU A 34 20.48 11.86 -0.08
CA GLU A 34 19.90 12.03 -1.40
C GLU A 34 18.58 12.76 -1.14
N PRO A 35 18.36 13.93 -1.76
CA PRO A 35 17.11 14.64 -1.59
C PRO A 35 16.01 13.64 -1.90
N GLN A 36 15.19 13.30 -0.89
CA GLN A 36 14.09 12.37 -1.07
C GLN A 36 13.34 12.83 -2.30
N ASP A 37 13.45 12.04 -3.36
CA ASP A 37 12.84 12.30 -4.64
C ASP A 37 11.36 12.51 -4.30
N ARG A 38 10.88 13.74 -4.41
CA ARG A 38 9.52 14.12 -4.05
C ARG A 38 8.80 14.28 -5.37
N LEU A 39 7.61 13.66 -5.49
CA LEU A 39 6.68 14.02 -6.57
C LEU A 39 6.61 15.54 -6.68
N THR A 40 6.87 16.06 -7.87
CA THR A 40 6.83 17.51 -8.11
C THR A 40 5.40 18.00 -7.89
N SER A 41 5.23 19.31 -7.70
CA SER A 41 3.88 19.89 -7.56
C SER A 41 3.01 19.61 -8.81
N GLU A 42 3.65 19.53 -9.97
CA GLU A 42 3.01 19.20 -11.24
C GLU A 42 2.58 17.72 -11.28
N ASP A 43 3.46 16.79 -10.93
CA ASP A 43 3.13 15.36 -10.88
C ASP A 43 1.97 15.07 -9.93
N LYS A 44 1.97 15.74 -8.77
CA LYS A 44 0.88 15.65 -7.79
C LYS A 44 -0.44 16.14 -8.36
N ARG A 45 -0.43 17.21 -9.17
CA ARG A 45 -1.63 17.76 -9.82
C ARG A 45 -2.12 16.77 -10.88
N ILE A 46 -1.24 16.31 -11.76
CA ILE A 46 -1.55 15.35 -12.83
C ILE A 46 -2.15 14.06 -12.26
N LEU A 47 -1.53 13.49 -11.22
CA LEU A 47 -2.04 12.29 -10.57
C LEU A 47 -3.39 12.51 -9.89
N LYS A 48 -3.59 13.66 -9.24
CA LYS A 48 -4.86 13.99 -8.59
C LYS A 48 -5.99 14.17 -9.60
N GLU A 49 -5.75 14.93 -10.67
CA GLU A 49 -6.71 15.14 -11.75
C GLU A 49 -7.14 13.81 -12.36
N LYS A 50 -6.18 12.92 -12.64
CA LYS A 50 -6.52 11.60 -13.19
C LYS A 50 -7.30 10.73 -12.21
N ILE A 51 -6.95 10.74 -10.93
CA ILE A 51 -7.71 10.02 -9.90
C ILE A 51 -9.14 10.53 -9.81
N ASP A 52 -9.35 11.84 -9.87
CA ASP A 52 -10.67 12.45 -9.78
C ASP A 52 -11.51 12.16 -11.04
N GLU A 53 -10.90 12.23 -12.23
CA GLU A 53 -11.51 11.82 -13.51
C GLU A 53 -11.98 10.35 -13.46
N LEU A 54 -11.08 9.43 -13.08
CA LEU A 54 -11.40 8.01 -12.98
C LEU A 54 -12.46 7.73 -11.93
N LYS A 55 -12.48 8.49 -10.82
CA LYS A 55 -13.54 8.35 -9.82
C LYS A 55 -14.89 8.79 -10.35
N GLN A 56 -14.95 9.89 -11.11
CA GLN A 56 -16.20 10.31 -11.75
C GLN A 56 -16.66 9.27 -12.76
N LYS A 57 -15.76 8.74 -13.59
CA LYS A 57 -16.06 7.70 -14.59
C LYS A 57 -16.60 6.41 -13.97
N TYR A 58 -15.95 5.90 -12.92
CA TYR A 58 -16.25 4.57 -12.37
C TYR A 58 -17.14 4.55 -11.13
N PHE A 59 -17.24 5.66 -10.40
CA PHE A 59 -17.95 5.73 -9.13
C PHE A 59 -19.11 6.74 -9.08
N ALA A 60 -19.38 7.51 -10.15
CA ALA A 60 -20.52 8.46 -10.16
C ALA A 60 -21.86 7.80 -9.80
N ASN A 61 -22.12 6.61 -10.31
CA ASN A 61 -23.37 5.86 -10.08
C ASN A 61 -23.20 4.69 -9.10
N TRP A 62 -22.18 4.71 -8.24
CA TRP A 62 -21.82 3.58 -7.39
C TRP A 62 -22.99 3.00 -6.57
N LYS A 63 -23.87 3.87 -6.07
CA LYS A 63 -25.05 3.48 -5.27
C LYS A 63 -26.04 2.62 -6.07
N ASN A 64 -26.15 2.84 -7.37
CA ASN A 64 -27.09 2.17 -8.26
C ASN A 64 -26.50 0.90 -8.90
N MET A 65 -25.20 0.64 -8.71
CA MET A 65 -24.52 -0.53 -9.25
C MET A 65 -24.71 -1.75 -8.35
N THR A 66 -24.89 -2.91 -8.98
CA THR A 66 -24.85 -4.22 -8.34
C THR A 66 -23.46 -4.55 -7.81
N LYS A 67 -23.36 -5.57 -6.95
CA LYS A 67 -22.08 -6.03 -6.40
C LYS A 67 -21.09 -6.48 -7.49
N GLN A 68 -21.57 -7.06 -8.59
CA GLN A 68 -20.72 -7.50 -9.70
C GLN A 68 -20.20 -6.31 -10.50
N GLU A 69 -21.05 -5.36 -10.83
CA GLU A 69 -20.66 -4.12 -11.54
C GLU A 69 -19.67 -3.31 -10.71
N ARG A 70 -19.87 -3.20 -9.39
CA ARG A 70 -18.93 -2.54 -8.48
C ARG A 70 -17.55 -3.20 -8.51
N LYS A 71 -17.47 -4.53 -8.54
CA LYS A 71 -16.20 -5.26 -8.66
C LYS A 71 -15.53 -5.00 -10.01
N GLN A 72 -16.30 -5.00 -11.09
CA GLN A 72 -15.78 -4.72 -12.42
C GLN A 72 -15.26 -3.28 -12.53
N ALA A 73 -16.03 -2.30 -12.05
CA ALA A 73 -15.64 -0.89 -12.01
C ALA A 73 -14.38 -0.66 -11.18
N LEU A 74 -14.26 -1.31 -10.02
CA LEU A 74 -13.04 -1.24 -9.20
C LEU A 74 -11.83 -1.82 -9.96
N LYS A 75 -12.00 -2.95 -10.65
CA LYS A 75 -10.93 -3.58 -11.43
C LYS A 75 -10.48 -2.68 -12.58
N GLN A 76 -11.42 -2.11 -13.33
CA GLN A 76 -11.12 -1.20 -14.44
C GLN A 76 -10.48 0.10 -13.95
N TYR A 77 -10.99 0.66 -12.84
CA TYR A 77 -10.38 1.82 -12.17
C TYR A 77 -8.91 1.56 -11.80
N GLN A 78 -8.61 0.41 -11.20
CA GLN A 78 -7.24 0.06 -10.82
C GLN A 78 -6.34 -0.13 -12.04
N LEU A 79 -6.86 -0.77 -13.09
CA LEU A 79 -6.10 -1.04 -14.32
C LEU A 79 -5.76 0.27 -15.05
N GLU A 80 -6.74 1.15 -15.30
CA GLU A 80 -6.49 2.45 -15.96
C GLU A 80 -5.58 3.35 -15.13
N LEU A 81 -5.72 3.34 -13.80
CA LEU A 81 -4.84 4.12 -12.93
C LEU A 81 -3.41 3.60 -12.96
N ASP A 82 -3.23 2.28 -13.02
CA ASP A 82 -1.92 1.65 -13.08
C ASP A 82 -1.23 1.90 -14.43
N GLU A 83 -1.95 1.75 -15.54
CA GLU A 83 -1.47 2.09 -16.88
C GLU A 83 -1.05 3.55 -16.97
N PHE A 84 -1.86 4.46 -16.45
CA PHE A 84 -1.51 5.88 -16.39
C PHE A 84 -0.23 6.13 -15.59
N CYS A 85 -0.09 5.48 -14.43
CA CYS A 85 1.10 5.68 -13.60
C CYS A 85 2.35 5.13 -14.30
N LYS A 86 2.24 3.99 -14.99
CA LYS A 86 3.34 3.44 -15.79
C LYS A 86 3.71 4.35 -16.94
N GLU A 87 2.73 4.93 -17.64
CA GLU A 87 2.99 5.84 -18.76
C GLU A 87 3.62 7.17 -18.30
N LYS A 88 3.11 7.78 -17.22
CA LYS A 88 3.56 9.11 -16.78
C LYS A 88 4.76 9.09 -15.84
N PHE A 89 4.89 8.06 -15.01
CA PHE A 89 5.90 7.99 -13.95
C PHE A 89 6.83 6.78 -14.10
N GLY A 90 6.63 5.93 -15.11
CA GLY A 90 7.47 4.74 -15.34
C GLY A 90 7.27 3.61 -14.33
N MET A 91 6.27 3.70 -13.46
CA MET A 91 6.03 2.75 -12.37
C MET A 91 4.54 2.54 -12.09
N SER A 92 4.18 1.38 -11.55
CA SER A 92 2.82 1.07 -11.13
C SER A 92 2.33 2.02 -10.04
N PHE A 93 1.01 2.14 -9.87
CA PHE A 93 0.44 2.94 -8.79
C PHE A 93 0.81 2.40 -7.40
N ALA A 94 1.05 1.09 -7.28
CA ALA A 94 1.53 0.46 -6.06
C ALA A 94 2.98 0.85 -5.74
N GLU A 95 3.88 0.76 -6.72
CA GLU A 95 5.27 1.20 -6.59
C GLU A 95 5.35 2.70 -6.29
N LEU A 96 4.49 3.51 -6.92
CA LEU A 96 4.42 4.94 -6.66
C LEU A 96 4.01 5.22 -5.19
N LYS A 97 3.14 4.41 -4.61
CA LYS A 97 2.78 4.49 -3.18
C LYS A 97 3.92 4.10 -2.25
N GLU A 98 4.69 3.09 -2.62
CA GLU A 98 5.84 2.63 -1.84
C GLU A 98 7.01 3.61 -1.92
N LYS A 99 7.26 4.20 -3.10
CA LYS A 99 8.30 5.21 -3.32
C LYS A 99 7.95 6.54 -2.64
N TYR A 100 6.69 6.97 -2.68
CA TYR A 100 6.24 8.26 -2.13
C TYR A 100 5.21 8.11 -1.00
N PRO A 101 5.52 7.41 0.11
CA PRO A 101 4.54 7.10 1.14
C PRO A 101 4.02 8.36 1.84
N ASN A 102 4.82 9.42 1.94
CA ASN A 102 4.44 10.70 2.54
C ASN A 102 3.36 11.46 1.76
N TYR A 103 3.23 11.19 0.45
CA TYR A 103 2.16 11.78 -0.36
C TYR A 103 0.83 11.06 -0.14
N PHE A 104 0.85 9.73 0.00
CA PHE A 104 -0.37 8.92 0.12
C PHE A 104 -0.81 8.65 1.56
N LYS A 105 0.10 8.70 2.53
CA LYS A 105 -0.26 8.62 3.93
C LYS A 105 -1.06 9.86 4.29
N LYS A 106 -2.29 9.66 4.77
CA LYS A 106 -2.99 10.70 5.52
C LYS A 106 -2.09 11.04 6.70
N LYS A 107 -1.60 12.28 6.79
CA LYS A 107 -0.94 12.75 8.01
C LYS A 107 -1.88 12.39 9.18
N PRO A 108 -1.39 11.76 10.26
CA PRO A 108 -2.21 11.68 11.47
C PRO A 108 -2.64 13.11 11.77
N LEU A 109 -3.96 13.34 11.86
CA LEU A 109 -4.50 14.58 12.41
C LEU A 109 -3.77 14.75 13.73
N ASN A 110 -2.89 15.75 13.83
CA ASN A 110 -2.16 16.06 15.04
C ASN A 110 -3.20 16.05 16.16
N LYS A 111 -3.13 15.03 17.04
CA LYS A 111 -3.74 15.14 18.35
C LYS A 111 -3.12 16.40 18.92
N LYS A 112 -3.96 17.41 19.17
CA LYS A 112 -3.56 18.64 19.86
C LYS A 112 -2.68 18.21 21.04
N VAL A 113 -1.43 18.65 21.04
CA VAL A 113 -0.63 18.63 22.26
C VAL A 113 -1.36 19.57 23.21
N SER A 114 -1.76 19.00 24.33
CA SER A 114 -2.56 19.63 25.36
C SER A 114 -1.82 20.76 26.07
#